data_AF-A0A536SRR5-F1
#
_entry.id   AF-A0A536SRR5-F1
#
_cell.length_a   1.000
_cell.length_b   1.000
_cell.length_c   1.000
_cell.angle_alpha   90.00
_cell.angle_beta   90.00
_cell.angle_gamma   90.00
#
_symmetry.space_group_name_H-M   'P 1'
#
loop_
_entity.id
_entity.type
_entity.pdbx_description
1 polymer ?
#
loop_
_entity_poly.entity_id
_entity_poly.type
_entity_poly.pdbx_seq_one_letter_code
_entity_poly.pdbx_strand_id
1 'polypeptide(L)'
;MEHRMGRRDFLKLAGIGGVGVVFGSALPGMANAHGEDDFFFLQLSDTHWGFEGAPNPDAKGTLPKTIQAVNSLREKPDFIIFTGDLTHTTDNPVERRKRLAEFKQIVGDLNVETLYFMPGEHDASLDNGKAFQEFFGRTRYSFEHKGVHFIVVDNVS
;
A
#
# COMPACT_ATOMS: atom_id res chain seq x y z
N MET A 1 3.53 -10.07 -28.08
CA MET A 1 3.23 -8.63 -27.91
C MET A 1 2.86 -8.45 -26.46
N GLU A 2 3.77 -7.89 -25.66
CA GLU A 2 3.48 -7.56 -24.26
C GLU A 2 2.37 -6.51 -24.21
N HIS A 3 1.35 -6.82 -23.42
CA HIS A 3 0.15 -6.02 -23.35
C HIS A 3 0.24 -5.11 -22.12
N ARG A 4 0.86 -3.94 -22.29
CA ARG A 4 0.93 -2.86 -21.28
C ARG A 4 -0.45 -2.49 -20.73
N MET A 5 -0.51 -2.18 -19.44
CA MET A 5 -1.68 -1.62 -18.73
C MET A 5 -2.45 -0.59 -19.58
N GLY A 6 -3.73 -0.85 -19.81
CA GLY A 6 -4.60 0.03 -20.59
C GLY A 6 -5.21 1.16 -19.76
N ARG A 7 -5.57 2.28 -20.41
CA ARG A 7 -6.23 3.43 -19.78
C ARG A 7 -7.48 3.06 -18.96
N ARG A 8 -8.25 2.07 -19.42
CA ARG A 8 -9.46 1.60 -18.73
C ARG A 8 -9.13 0.87 -17.43
N ASP A 9 -8.05 0.11 -17.38
CA ASP A 9 -7.62 -0.60 -16.18
C ASP A 9 -7.07 0.39 -15.16
N PHE A 10 -6.29 1.36 -15.62
CA PHE A 10 -5.84 2.49 -14.79
C PHE A 10 -7.02 3.28 -14.19
N LEU A 11 -8.02 3.64 -14.99
CA LEU A 11 -9.19 4.38 -14.50
C LEU A 11 -10.06 3.55 -13.54
N LYS A 12 -10.11 2.22 -13.71
CA LYS A 12 -10.78 1.34 -12.74
C LYS A 12 -10.04 1.32 -11.41
N LEU A 13 -8.72 1.25 -11.43
CA LEU A 13 -7.89 1.31 -10.22
C LEU A 13 -8.04 2.67 -9.53
N ALA A 14 -7.92 3.77 -10.28
CA ALA A 14 -8.07 5.13 -9.75
C ALA A 14 -9.50 5.44 -9.26
N GLY A 15 -10.51 4.73 -9.78
CA GLY A 15 -11.92 4.89 -9.44
C GLY A 15 -12.38 4.10 -8.21
N ILE A 16 -11.54 3.25 -7.62
CA ILE A 16 -11.85 2.59 -6.34
C ILE A 16 -11.67 3.63 -5.24
N GLY A 17 -12.71 4.43 -5.05
CA GLY A 17 -12.73 5.54 -4.10
C GLY A 17 -12.39 5.06 -2.69
N GLY A 18 -11.33 5.65 -2.13
CA GLY A 18 -11.01 5.58 -0.70
C GLY A 18 -9.61 5.08 -0.36
N VAL A 19 -8.95 4.30 -1.23
CA VAL A 19 -7.54 3.89 -1.04
C VAL A 19 -6.68 4.66 -2.03
N GLY A 20 -5.63 5.29 -1.53
CA GLY A 20 -4.84 6.35 -2.18
C GLY A 20 -4.39 6.15 -3.63
N VAL A 21 -3.89 7.26 -4.18
CA VAL A 21 -3.53 7.49 -5.58
C VAL A 21 -2.74 6.34 -6.22
N VAL A 22 -3.28 5.75 -7.29
CA VAL A 22 -2.54 4.86 -8.19
C VAL A 22 -1.61 5.71 -9.05
N PHE A 23 -0.36 5.88 -8.63
CA PHE A 23 0.68 6.44 -9.47
C PHE A 23 1.25 5.36 -10.39
N GLY A 24 0.88 5.41 -11.67
CA GLY A 24 1.61 4.69 -12.73
C GLY A 24 2.74 5.58 -13.24
N SER A 25 3.95 5.45 -12.70
CA SER A 25 5.09 6.20 -13.21
C SER A 25 5.70 5.45 -14.39
N ALA A 26 5.38 5.85 -15.61
CA ALA A 26 6.42 5.92 -16.63
C ALA A 26 7.15 7.23 -16.35
N LEU A 27 8.44 7.20 -16.01
CA LEU A 27 9.30 8.39 -15.93
C LEU A 27 10.17 8.41 -17.19
N PRO A 28 9.70 8.88 -18.36
CA PRO A 28 10.58 9.00 -19.50
C PRO A 28 11.55 10.16 -19.23
N GLY A 29 12.82 9.85 -19.01
CA GLY A 29 13.93 10.81 -19.13
C GLY A 29 14.33 11.61 -17.88
N MET A 30 13.78 11.34 -16.69
CA MET A 30 14.22 12.01 -15.43
C MET A 30 14.96 11.09 -14.46
N ALA A 31 14.99 9.79 -14.73
CA ALA A 31 15.85 8.83 -14.08
C ALA A 31 16.42 7.90 -15.16
N ASN A 32 17.71 8.04 -15.48
CA ASN A 32 18.44 6.97 -16.17
C ASN A 32 18.70 5.86 -15.14
N ALA A 33 17.65 5.15 -14.73
CA ALA A 33 17.84 3.83 -14.19
C ALA A 33 18.44 3.01 -15.33
N HIS A 34 19.63 2.46 -15.13
CA HIS A 34 20.27 1.51 -16.04
C HIS A 34 19.52 0.15 -16.06
N GLY A 35 18.19 0.16 -15.92
CA GLY A 35 17.33 -1.02 -16.01
C GLY A 35 16.81 -1.12 -17.44
N GLU A 36 17.12 -2.24 -18.10
CA GLU A 36 16.69 -2.51 -19.48
C GLU A 36 15.17 -2.81 -19.58
N ASP A 37 14.47 -2.95 -18.44
CA ASP A 37 13.06 -3.35 -18.38
C ASP A 37 12.15 -2.27 -17.77
N ASP A 38 11.09 -1.91 -18.49
CA ASP A 38 9.95 -1.16 -17.94
C ASP A 38 9.32 -1.92 -16.75
N PHE A 39 8.75 -1.17 -15.81
CA PHE A 39 7.93 -1.75 -14.73
C PHE A 39 6.86 -0.78 -14.25
N PHE A 40 5.90 -1.31 -13.51
CA PHE A 40 4.97 -0.51 -12.73
C PHE A 40 4.74 -1.15 -11.37
N PHE A 41 4.38 -0.32 -10.41
CA PHE A 41 3.98 -0.74 -9.08
C PHE A 41 2.70 -0.01 -8.69
N LEU A 42 2.03 -0.47 -7.64
CA LEU A 42 0.88 0.24 -7.08
C LEU A 42 1.27 0.89 -5.75
N GLN A 43 0.87 2.13 -5.57
CA GLN A 43 0.89 2.80 -4.28
C GLN A 43 -0.53 2.81 -3.73
N LEU A 44 -0.71 2.31 -2.51
CA LEU A 44 -1.97 2.34 -1.76
C LEU A 44 -1.73 3.11 -0.46
N SER A 45 -2.69 3.91 -0.02
CA SER A 45 -2.52 4.77 1.16
C SER A 45 -3.83 4.91 1.92
N ASP A 46 -3.74 5.24 3.21
CA ASP A 46 -4.85 5.70 4.05
C ASP A 46 -6.03 4.73 4.08
N THR A 47 -5.74 3.43 4.18
CA THR A 47 -6.78 2.39 4.20
C THR A 47 -7.64 2.46 5.46
N HIS A 48 -7.10 2.99 6.56
CA HIS A 48 -7.78 3.17 7.84
C HIS A 48 -8.61 1.96 8.28
N TRP A 49 -8.01 0.76 8.21
CA TRP A 49 -8.70 -0.46 8.63
C TRP A 49 -9.17 -0.36 10.09
N GLY A 50 -10.44 -0.67 10.33
CA GLY A 50 -11.09 -0.52 11.63
C GLY A 50 -11.71 0.85 11.90
N PHE A 51 -11.76 1.75 10.91
CA PHE A 51 -12.58 2.96 10.99
C PHE A 51 -14.07 2.62 11.02
N GLU A 52 -14.83 3.35 11.85
CA GLU A 52 -16.28 3.29 11.92
C GLU A 52 -16.81 4.73 12.00
N GLY A 53 -17.59 5.16 11.01
CA GLY A 53 -18.14 6.52 11.01
C GLY A 53 -18.88 6.89 9.73
N ALA A 54 -19.70 7.95 9.81
CA ALA A 54 -20.50 8.44 8.69
C ALA A 54 -19.69 8.86 7.44
N PRO A 55 -18.46 9.41 7.53
CA PRO A 55 -17.68 9.78 6.35
C PRO A 55 -17.38 8.64 5.37
N ASN A 56 -17.24 7.41 5.88
CA ASN A 56 -17.11 6.21 5.06
C ASN A 56 -18.01 5.09 5.63
N PRO A 57 -19.26 4.98 5.15
CA PRO A 57 -20.19 3.96 5.63
C PRO A 57 -19.77 2.52 5.24
N ASP A 58 -18.81 2.35 4.32
CA ASP A 58 -18.30 1.06 3.85
C ASP A 58 -16.79 0.89 4.09
N ALA A 59 -16.30 1.40 5.23
CA ALA A 59 -14.88 1.31 5.60
C ALA A 59 -14.36 -0.14 5.62
N LYS A 60 -15.19 -1.09 6.08
CA LYS A 60 -14.82 -2.52 6.12
C LYS A 60 -14.84 -3.18 4.74
N GLY A 61 -15.62 -2.67 3.78
CA GLY A 61 -15.69 -3.23 2.42
C GLY A 61 -14.66 -2.66 1.45
N THR A 62 -14.14 -1.45 1.73
CA THR A 62 -13.26 -0.73 0.80
C THR A 62 -11.95 -1.48 0.53
N LEU A 63 -11.21 -1.89 1.59
CA LEU A 63 -9.94 -2.61 1.43
C LEU A 63 -10.10 -3.97 0.71
N PRO A 64 -11.07 -4.85 1.05
CA PRO A 64 -11.34 -6.06 0.29
C PRO A 64 -11.66 -5.82 -1.19
N LYS A 65 -12.44 -4.77 -1.52
CA LYS A 65 -12.74 -4.40 -2.91
C LYS A 65 -11.48 -3.96 -3.66
N THR A 66 -10.61 -3.20 -3.01
CA THR A 66 -9.30 -2.82 -3.57
C THR A 66 -8.46 -4.07 -3.88
N ILE A 67 -8.37 -5.01 -2.95
CA ILE A 67 -7.64 -6.28 -3.16
C ILE A 67 -8.23 -7.05 -4.33
N GLN A 68 -9.55 -7.20 -4.39
CA GLN A 68 -10.22 -7.88 -5.51
C GLN A 68 -9.89 -7.21 -6.86
N ALA A 69 -9.89 -5.88 -6.90
CA ALA A 69 -9.58 -5.15 -8.13
C ALA A 69 -8.12 -5.33 -8.56
N VAL A 70 -7.17 -5.22 -7.64
CA VAL A 70 -5.74 -5.51 -7.91
C VAL A 70 -5.57 -6.95 -8.39
N ASN A 71 -6.27 -7.89 -7.76
CA ASN A 71 -6.26 -9.29 -8.15
C ASN A 71 -6.88 -9.53 -9.54
N SER A 72 -7.78 -8.67 -9.99
CA SER A 72 -8.41 -8.73 -11.32
C SER A 72 -7.58 -8.11 -12.45
N LEU A 73 -6.46 -7.44 -12.13
CA LEU A 73 -5.59 -6.88 -13.15
C LEU A 73 -5.00 -7.98 -14.04
N ARG A 74 -5.02 -7.72 -15.35
CA ARG A 74 -4.46 -8.62 -16.37
C ARG A 74 -2.94 -8.71 -16.25
N GLU A 75 -2.31 -7.57 -16.02
CA GLU A 75 -0.89 -7.43 -15.77
C GLU A 75 -0.70 -7.17 -14.28
N LYS A 76 0.17 -7.93 -13.62
CA LYS A 76 0.44 -7.76 -12.19
C LYS A 76 1.52 -6.70 -11.99
N PRO A 77 1.36 -5.78 -11.01
CA PRO A 77 2.44 -4.89 -10.66
C PRO A 77 3.62 -5.69 -10.11
N ASP A 78 4.82 -5.19 -10.32
CA ASP A 78 6.04 -5.82 -9.81
C ASP A 78 6.06 -5.84 -8.27
N PHE A 79 5.49 -4.81 -7.64
CA PHE A 79 5.29 -4.73 -6.20
C PHE A 79 4.15 -3.77 -5.84
N ILE A 80 3.73 -3.78 -4.57
CA ILE A 80 2.80 -2.81 -4.00
C ILE A 80 3.46 -2.14 -2.79
N ILE A 81 3.32 -0.83 -2.67
CA ILE A 81 3.74 -0.08 -1.49
C ILE A 81 2.52 0.53 -0.79
N PHE A 82 2.41 0.28 0.51
CA PHE A 82 1.43 0.90 1.38
C PHE A 82 2.06 2.09 2.11
N THR A 83 1.55 3.31 1.89
CA THR A 83 2.19 4.56 2.28
C THR A 83 1.61 5.24 3.52
N GLY A 84 1.27 4.44 4.55
CA GLY A 84 0.81 4.95 5.84
C GLY A 84 -0.70 4.87 6.05
N ASP A 85 -1.08 5.05 7.31
CA ASP A 85 -2.44 4.96 7.85
C ASP A 85 -3.15 3.68 7.42
N LEU A 86 -2.45 2.56 7.63
CA LEU A 86 -2.93 1.21 7.31
C LEU A 86 -4.17 0.88 8.13
N THR A 87 -4.11 1.22 9.42
CA THR A 87 -5.17 1.01 10.40
C THR A 87 -5.69 2.33 10.93
N HIS A 88 -6.90 2.35 11.47
CA HIS A 88 -7.42 3.50 12.18
C HIS A 88 -6.95 3.48 13.64
N THR A 89 -6.58 4.65 14.17
CA THR A 89 -6.07 4.79 15.55
C THR A 89 -7.03 4.21 16.58
N THR A 90 -6.43 3.67 17.64
CA THR A 90 -7.11 3.30 18.87
C THR A 90 -6.14 3.44 20.04
N ASP A 91 -6.65 3.95 21.17
CA ASP A 91 -5.89 4.07 22.42
C ASP A 91 -5.69 2.71 23.09
N ASN A 92 -6.48 1.70 22.72
CA ASN A 92 -6.36 0.35 23.27
C ASN A 92 -5.21 -0.43 22.57
N PRO A 93 -4.12 -0.79 23.28
CA PRO A 93 -2.98 -1.48 22.66
C PRO A 93 -3.28 -2.88 22.13
N VAL A 94 -4.29 -3.56 22.67
CA VAL A 94 -4.73 -4.89 22.20
C VAL A 94 -5.47 -4.75 20.89
N GLU A 95 -6.39 -3.79 20.79
CA GLU A 95 -7.13 -3.50 19.56
C GLU A 95 -6.19 -3.00 18.45
N ARG A 96 -5.17 -2.19 18.78
CA ARG A 96 -4.15 -1.75 17.82
C ARG A 96 -3.45 -2.93 17.14
N ARG A 97 -2.92 -3.87 17.95
CA ARG A 97 -2.26 -5.08 17.43
C ARG A 97 -3.21 -5.95 16.63
N LYS A 98 -4.45 -6.10 17.10
CA LYS A 98 -5.47 -6.84 16.38
C LYS A 98 -5.73 -6.23 15.00
N ARG A 99 -5.90 -4.91 14.88
CA ARG A 99 -6.11 -4.23 13.59
C ARG A 99 -4.92 -4.38 12.65
N LEU A 100 -3.69 -4.27 13.15
CA LEU A 100 -2.47 -4.47 12.36
C LEU A 100 -2.36 -5.93 11.87
N ALA A 101 -2.69 -6.90 12.73
CA ALA A 101 -2.74 -8.32 12.37
C ALA A 101 -3.81 -8.62 11.32
N GLU A 102 -5.02 -8.09 11.50
CA GLU A 102 -6.12 -8.21 10.54
C GLU A 102 -5.78 -7.57 9.20
N PHE A 103 -5.23 -6.35 9.21
CA PHE A 103 -4.77 -5.69 7.99
C PHE A 103 -3.75 -6.56 7.26
N LYS A 104 -2.73 -7.07 7.97
CA LYS A 104 -1.70 -7.96 7.39
C LYS A 104 -2.32 -9.23 6.80
N GLN A 105 -3.31 -9.81 7.47
CA GLN A 105 -4.04 -10.97 6.96
C GLN A 105 -4.80 -10.64 5.68
N ILE A 106 -5.54 -9.53 5.67
CA ILE A 106 -6.36 -9.10 4.53
C ILE A 106 -5.49 -8.82 3.31
N VAL A 107 -4.42 -8.04 3.45
CA VAL A 107 -3.50 -7.76 2.32
C VAL A 107 -2.70 -9.00 1.89
N GLY A 108 -2.63 -10.04 2.72
CA GLY A 108 -2.08 -11.34 2.35
C GLY A 108 -2.85 -12.06 1.24
N ASP A 109 -4.09 -11.64 0.95
CA ASP A 109 -4.88 -12.16 -0.17
C ASP A 109 -4.51 -11.52 -1.52
N LEU A 110 -3.56 -10.56 -1.56
CA LEU A 110 -3.04 -10.00 -2.81
C LEU A 110 -2.24 -11.04 -3.59
N ASN A 111 -2.53 -11.16 -4.89
CA ASN A 111 -1.78 -12.01 -5.83
C ASN A 111 -0.47 -11.33 -6.30
N VAL A 112 0.11 -10.47 -5.47
CA VAL A 112 1.37 -9.76 -5.72
C VAL A 112 2.28 -10.07 -4.55
N GLU A 113 3.42 -10.72 -4.84
CA GLU A 113 4.28 -11.30 -3.81
C GLU A 113 5.03 -10.24 -2.99
N THR A 114 5.46 -9.16 -3.65
CA THR A 114 6.28 -8.12 -3.03
C THR A 114 5.40 -6.99 -2.51
N LEU A 115 5.31 -6.88 -1.18
CA LEU A 115 4.60 -5.81 -0.47
C LEU A 115 5.58 -5.01 0.40
N TYR A 116 5.55 -3.69 0.26
CA TYR A 116 6.28 -2.75 1.10
C TYR A 116 5.31 -1.97 1.98
N PHE A 117 5.71 -1.69 3.22
CA PHE A 117 4.86 -1.01 4.20
C PHE A 117 5.61 0.16 4.83
N MET A 118 4.91 1.28 4.95
CA MET A 118 5.32 2.47 5.69
C MET A 118 4.23 2.77 6.73
N PRO A 119 4.58 3.09 7.99
CA PRO A 119 3.58 3.52 8.97
C PRO A 119 3.10 4.94 8.69
N GLY A 120 1.84 5.24 9.02
CA GLY A 120 1.35 6.60 9.17
C GLY A 120 1.12 7.00 10.63
N GLU A 121 0.55 8.18 10.84
CA GLU A 121 0.23 8.70 12.17
C GLU A 121 -0.64 7.73 12.95
N HIS A 122 -1.64 7.15 12.28
CA HIS A 122 -2.62 6.28 12.91
C HIS A 122 -2.04 4.92 13.33
N ASP A 123 -0.93 4.50 12.71
CA ASP A 123 -0.29 3.22 12.96
C ASP A 123 0.76 3.28 14.08
N ALA A 124 1.47 4.40 14.20
CA ALA A 124 2.73 4.44 14.95
C ALA A 124 2.86 5.54 16.02
N SER A 125 2.11 6.65 15.95
CA SER A 125 2.31 7.80 16.86
C SER A 125 2.15 7.47 18.34
N LEU A 126 1.24 6.55 18.70
CA LEU A 126 0.90 6.25 20.09
C LEU A 126 1.91 5.34 20.81
N ASP A 127 2.76 4.62 20.07
CA ASP A 127 3.76 3.72 20.69
C ASP A 127 5.13 3.75 20.01
N ASN A 128 5.41 4.80 19.24
CA ASN A 128 6.66 4.98 18.51
C ASN A 128 6.91 3.85 17.49
N GLY A 129 5.83 3.38 16.85
CA GLY A 129 5.85 2.33 15.84
C GLY A 129 6.17 0.94 16.37
N LYS A 130 6.09 0.70 17.69
CA LYS A 130 6.40 -0.61 18.28
C LYS A 130 5.45 -1.69 17.80
N ALA A 131 4.13 -1.43 17.88
CA ALA A 131 3.14 -2.41 17.43
C ALA A 131 3.25 -2.64 15.92
N PHE A 132 3.47 -1.58 15.12
CA PHE A 132 3.67 -1.71 13.68
C PHE A 132 4.86 -2.64 13.34
N GLN A 133 6.01 -2.43 13.99
CA GLN A 133 7.22 -3.20 13.74
C GLN A 133 7.08 -4.70 14.05
N GLU A 134 6.20 -5.08 14.99
CA GLU A 134 5.88 -6.49 15.29
C GLU A 134 5.30 -7.22 14.08
N PHE A 135 4.57 -6.52 13.19
CA PHE A 135 3.89 -7.12 12.04
C PHE A 135 4.59 -6.86 10.71
N PHE A 136 5.14 -5.66 10.51
CA PHE A 136 5.66 -5.21 9.20
C PHE A 136 7.18 -5.03 9.16
N GLY A 137 7.86 -5.17 10.31
CA GLY A 137 9.31 -4.99 10.39
C GLY A 137 9.71 -3.51 10.44
N ARG A 138 10.93 -3.20 10.00
CA ARG A 138 11.56 -1.87 10.14
C ARG A 138 10.72 -0.77 9.47
N THR A 139 10.65 0.40 10.09
CA THR A 139 9.93 1.56 9.53
C THR A 139 10.76 2.43 8.59
N ARG A 140 12.09 2.24 8.59
CA ARG A 140 13.05 2.96 7.74
C ARG A 140 13.92 1.94 7.03
N TYR A 141 13.88 1.92 5.70
CA TYR A 141 14.63 0.97 4.88
C TYR A 141 14.72 1.45 3.43
N SER A 142 15.52 0.76 2.63
CA SER A 142 15.59 0.96 1.18
C SER A 142 15.62 -0.36 0.45
N PHE A 143 15.28 -0.34 -0.83
CA PHE A 143 15.32 -1.49 -1.71
C PHE A 143 15.63 -1.05 -3.14
N GLU A 144 16.11 -1.98 -3.95
CA GLU A 144 16.36 -1.79 -5.38
C GLU A 144 15.29 -2.53 -6.17
N HIS A 145 14.78 -1.92 -7.24
CA HIS A 145 13.94 -2.61 -8.21
C HIS A 145 14.30 -2.15 -9.63
N LYS A 146 14.74 -3.08 -10.48
CA LYS A 146 15.10 -2.81 -11.89
C LYS A 146 15.98 -1.56 -12.07
N GLY A 147 16.98 -1.39 -11.21
CA GLY A 147 17.94 -0.27 -11.27
C GLY A 147 17.43 1.05 -10.69
N VAL A 148 16.25 1.07 -10.05
CA VAL A 148 15.72 2.21 -9.28
C VAL A 148 15.88 1.93 -7.78
N HIS A 149 16.53 2.86 -7.06
CA HIS A 149 16.66 2.82 -5.61
C HIS A 149 15.47 3.50 -4.94
N PHE A 150 14.74 2.76 -4.12
CA PHE A 150 13.63 3.26 -3.32
C PHE A 150 14.05 3.43 -1.87
N ILE A 151 13.66 4.55 -1.26
CA ILE A 151 13.92 4.85 0.15
C ILE A 151 12.58 5.06 0.85
N VAL A 152 12.32 4.25 1.88
CA VAL A 152 11.15 4.36 2.76
C VAL A 152 11.60 5.04 4.05
N VAL A 153 10.96 6.16 4.35
CA VAL A 153 11.23 6.99 5.54
C VAL A 153 10.01 7.00 6.45
N ASP A 154 10.25 7.07 7.74
CA ASP A 154 9.23 7.20 8.77
C ASP A 154 9.35 8.58 9.39
N ASN A 155 8.37 9.43 9.08
CA ASN A 155 8.27 10.82 9.54
C ASN A 155 7.32 10.98 10.74
N VAL A 156 6.87 9.87 11.33
CA VAL A 156 5.85 9.83 12.38
C VAL A 156 6.44 9.36 13.70
N SER A 157 7.14 8.22 13.69
CA SER A 157 7.65 7.54 14.90
C SER A 157 8.97 8.10 15.41
#